data_AF-A0A955FGC9-F1
#
_entry.id   AF-A0A955FGC9-F1
#
_cell.length_a   1.000
_cell.length_b   1.000
_cell.length_c   1.000
_cell.angle_alpha   90.00
_cell.angle_beta   90.00
_cell.angle_gamma   90.00
#
_symmetry.space_group_name_H-M   'P 1'
#
loop_
_entity.id
_entity.type
_entity.pdbx_description
1 polymer ?
#
loop_
_entity_poly.entity_id
_entity_poly.type
_entity_poly.pdbx_seq_one_letter_code
_entity_poly.pdbx_strand_id
1 'polypeptide(L)'
;MANVLVIGSGGREHALGWGLVQSPNVEKMYVSPGNAGTALLNNTKNVSLSGNEETVTFCQENHIDLVVIGPEAPLVGGLSDALRAAGVVVFGASQEAAQLEGSKSFATKFMQKHDIAIPDSSIVHSAEEAKQAIEACGGAAKSVIKADGLAGGKGVFLPTTDAEAVVALD
;
A
#
# COMPACT_ATOMS: atom_id res chain seq x y z
N MET A 1 -20.47 11.30 18.54
CA MET A 1 -20.34 11.05 17.09
C MET A 1 -18.87 11.25 16.74
N ALA A 2 -18.40 10.71 15.62
CA ALA A 2 -16.98 10.58 15.30
C ALA A 2 -16.56 11.45 14.11
N ASN A 3 -15.38 12.04 14.20
CA ASN A 3 -14.67 12.66 13.09
C ASN A 3 -13.72 11.64 12.47
N VAL A 4 -13.82 11.46 11.15
CA VAL A 4 -13.04 10.46 10.41
C VAL A 4 -12.11 11.13 9.42
N LEU A 5 -10.89 10.62 9.29
CA LEU A 5 -9.95 11.00 8.22
C LEU A 5 -9.67 9.79 7.32
N VAL A 6 -9.88 9.94 6.02
CA VAL A 6 -9.49 8.94 5.01
C VAL A 6 -8.23 9.42 4.31
N ILE A 7 -7.20 8.59 4.24
CA ILE A 7 -5.95 8.88 3.52
C ILE A 7 -6.02 8.26 2.13
N GLY A 8 -5.73 9.06 1.11
CA GLY A 8 -5.66 8.71 -0.32
C GLY A 8 -6.56 9.60 -1.21
N SER A 9 -6.52 9.31 -2.50
CA SER A 9 -7.16 10.13 -3.55
C SER A 9 -7.75 9.32 -4.70
N GLY A 10 -7.74 7.99 -4.61
CA GLY A 10 -8.23 7.11 -5.65
C GLY A 10 -9.74 6.83 -5.55
N GLY A 11 -10.21 5.94 -6.44
CA GLY A 11 -11.59 5.44 -6.40
C GLY A 11 -11.89 4.59 -5.16
N ARG A 12 -10.89 3.89 -4.62
CA ARG A 12 -11.00 3.14 -3.36
C ARG A 12 -11.36 4.05 -2.19
N GLU A 13 -10.66 5.17 -2.04
CA GLU A 13 -10.94 6.12 -0.95
C GLU A 13 -12.28 6.84 -1.13
N HIS A 14 -12.69 7.07 -2.39
CA HIS A 14 -14.05 7.54 -2.66
C HIS A 14 -15.10 6.51 -2.22
N ALA A 15 -14.94 5.22 -2.56
CA ALA A 15 -15.87 4.18 -2.15
C ALA A 15 -15.92 3.98 -0.63
N LEU A 16 -14.75 4.00 0.05
CA LEU A 16 -14.67 3.95 1.50
C LEU A 16 -15.37 5.15 2.14
N GLY A 17 -15.05 6.36 1.67
CA GLY A 17 -15.70 7.58 2.14
C GLY A 17 -17.21 7.55 1.93
N TRP A 18 -17.67 7.09 0.77
CA TRP A 18 -19.10 6.95 0.44
C TRP A 18 -19.81 6.01 1.42
N GLY A 19 -19.19 4.90 1.82
CA GLY A 19 -19.73 4.01 2.84
C GLY A 19 -19.75 4.65 4.24
N LEU A 20 -18.66 5.33 4.61
CA LEU A 20 -18.49 5.93 5.93
C LEU A 20 -19.50 7.05 6.21
N VAL A 21 -19.79 7.92 5.23
CA VAL A 21 -20.75 9.04 5.41
C VAL A 21 -22.20 8.60 5.59
N GLN A 22 -22.52 7.33 5.31
CA GLN A 22 -23.85 6.77 5.55
C GLN A 22 -24.02 6.27 7.00
N SER A 23 -22.93 6.14 7.75
CA SER A 23 -22.98 5.71 9.14
C SER A 23 -23.54 6.83 10.03
N PRO A 24 -24.54 6.57 10.88
CA PRO A 24 -25.05 7.57 11.82
C PRO A 24 -24.02 7.95 12.90
N ASN A 25 -22.92 7.20 13.02
CA ASN A 25 -21.85 7.50 13.95
C ASN A 25 -20.83 8.51 13.40
N VAL A 26 -20.83 8.79 12.10
CA VAL A 26 -19.87 9.72 11.46
C VAL A 26 -20.51 11.11 11.38
N GLU A 27 -19.93 12.07 12.09
CA GLU A 27 -20.39 13.46 12.07
C GLU A 27 -19.71 14.26 10.96
N LYS A 28 -18.39 14.15 10.87
CA LYS A 28 -17.57 14.86 9.90
C LYS A 28 -16.52 13.94 9.31
N MET A 29 -16.31 14.06 8.01
CA MET A 29 -15.26 13.33 7.32
C MET A 29 -14.26 14.30 6.68
N TYR A 30 -12.99 13.93 6.74
CA TYR A 30 -11.92 14.54 5.97
C TYR A 30 -11.31 13.50 5.04
N VAL A 31 -10.84 13.94 3.88
CA VAL A 31 -10.09 13.06 2.96
C VAL A 31 -8.81 13.77 2.54
N SER A 32 -7.66 13.08 2.61
CA SER A 32 -6.38 13.67 2.26
C SER A 32 -5.59 12.88 1.20
N PRO A 33 -5.26 13.47 0.04
CA PRO A 33 -5.74 14.75 -0.46
C PRO A 33 -7.18 14.70 -1.00
N GLY A 34 -7.76 13.51 -1.15
CA GLY A 34 -9.06 13.31 -1.79
C GLY A 34 -9.06 13.60 -3.28
N ASN A 35 -10.24 13.61 -3.88
CA ASN A 35 -10.46 13.93 -5.30
C ASN A 35 -11.80 14.66 -5.50
N ALA A 36 -12.16 14.97 -6.76
CA ALA A 36 -13.41 15.65 -7.08
C ALA A 36 -14.66 14.90 -6.61
N GLY A 37 -14.63 13.56 -6.57
CA GLY A 37 -15.74 12.75 -6.08
C GLY A 37 -15.89 12.82 -4.56
N THR A 38 -14.79 12.72 -3.80
CA THR A 38 -14.84 12.80 -2.34
C THR A 38 -15.30 14.17 -1.84
N ALA A 39 -15.04 15.23 -2.61
CA ALA A 39 -15.52 16.58 -2.31
C ALA A 39 -17.05 16.73 -2.40
N LEU A 40 -17.74 15.80 -3.07
CA LEU A 40 -19.21 15.81 -3.22
C LEU A 40 -19.92 14.99 -2.14
N LEU A 41 -19.18 14.28 -1.28
CA LEU A 41 -19.77 13.49 -0.22
C LEU A 41 -20.30 14.38 0.92
N ASN A 42 -21.40 13.96 1.54
CA ASN A 42 -22.00 14.68 2.65
C ASN A 42 -21.02 14.84 3.82
N ASN A 43 -21.05 16.00 4.48
CA ASN A 43 -20.23 16.30 5.65
C ASN A 43 -18.72 16.04 5.47
N THR A 44 -18.24 16.14 4.22
CA THR A 44 -16.88 15.80 3.84
C THR A 44 -16.08 17.02 3.41
N LYS A 45 -14.80 17.10 3.80
CA LYS A 45 -13.87 18.12 3.33
C LYS A 45 -12.54 17.49 2.90
N ASN A 46 -12.12 17.77 1.68
CA ASN A 46 -10.77 17.42 1.24
C ASN A 46 -9.74 18.36 1.88
N VAL A 47 -8.61 17.82 2.35
CA VAL A 47 -7.49 18.56 2.96
C VAL A 47 -6.17 18.07 2.37
N SER A 48 -5.20 18.96 2.19
CA SER A 48 -3.88 18.57 1.70
C SER A 48 -2.93 18.41 2.87
N LEU A 49 -2.56 17.17 3.20
CA LEU A 49 -1.60 16.83 4.26
C LEU A 49 -0.40 16.13 3.62
N SER A 50 0.80 16.40 4.11
CA SER A 50 2.04 15.81 3.63
C SER A 50 2.81 15.15 4.77
N GLY A 51 3.04 13.85 4.62
CA GLY A 51 3.82 13.06 5.58
C GLY A 51 3.14 12.85 6.93
N ASN A 52 3.88 12.16 7.80
CA ASN A 52 3.33 11.63 9.06
C ASN A 52 3.10 12.73 10.10
N GLU A 53 4.05 13.65 10.27
CA GLU A 53 3.98 14.71 11.27
C GLU A 53 2.78 15.64 11.05
N GLU A 54 2.60 16.13 9.82
CA GLU A 54 1.46 16.99 9.48
C GLU A 54 0.13 16.26 9.67
N THR A 55 0.08 14.97 9.31
CA THR A 55 -1.13 14.16 9.49
C THR A 55 -1.47 13.96 10.96
N VAL A 56 -0.47 13.71 11.82
CA VAL A 56 -0.65 13.57 13.27
C VAL A 56 -1.15 14.88 13.89
N THR A 57 -0.51 16.00 13.57
CA THR A 57 -0.92 17.33 14.04
C THR A 57 -2.36 17.64 13.62
N PHE A 58 -2.70 17.39 12.36
CA PHE A 58 -4.06 17.58 11.87
C PHE A 58 -5.08 16.75 12.67
N CYS A 59 -4.74 15.49 12.98
CA CYS A 59 -5.62 14.62 13.76
C CYS A 59 -5.88 15.14 15.17
N GLN A 60 -4.86 15.69 15.82
CA GLN A 60 -4.97 16.28 17.16
C GLN A 60 -5.80 17.56 17.14
N GLU A 61 -5.52 18.48 16.22
CA GLU A 61 -6.21 19.78 16.12
C GLU A 61 -7.69 19.62 15.74
N ASN A 62 -7.99 18.64 14.88
CA ASN A 62 -9.35 18.42 14.37
C ASN A 62 -10.11 17.33 15.13
N HIS A 63 -9.56 16.83 16.23
CA HIS A 63 -10.16 15.79 17.08
C HIS A 63 -10.64 14.59 16.24
N ILE A 64 -9.73 14.03 15.44
CA ILE A 64 -10.01 12.86 14.60
C ILE A 64 -10.05 11.62 15.47
N ASP A 65 -11.20 10.93 15.45
CA ASP A 65 -11.44 9.73 16.23
C ASP A 65 -10.97 8.46 15.51
N LEU A 66 -11.01 8.46 14.17
CA LEU A 66 -10.60 7.32 13.35
C LEU A 66 -9.89 7.79 12.07
N VAL A 67 -8.73 7.20 11.80
CA VAL A 67 -8.05 7.31 10.50
C VAL A 67 -8.19 6.00 9.73
N VAL A 68 -8.59 6.09 8.46
CA VAL A 68 -8.64 4.96 7.52
C VAL A 68 -7.60 5.18 6.44
N ILE A 69 -6.57 4.34 6.40
CA ILE A 69 -5.49 4.48 5.42
C ILE A 69 -5.79 3.62 4.19
N GLY A 70 -6.07 4.28 3.07
CA GLY A 70 -6.40 3.61 1.81
C GLY A 70 -5.19 3.07 1.04
N PRO A 71 -4.20 3.91 0.68
CA PRO A 71 -3.05 3.49 -0.10
C PRO A 71 -1.99 2.81 0.76
N GLU A 72 -1.21 1.97 0.09
CA GLU A 72 -0.14 1.16 0.62
C GLU A 72 1.11 1.98 1.01
N ALA A 73 1.41 3.05 0.27
CA ALA A 73 2.62 3.85 0.52
C ALA A 73 2.67 4.49 1.92
N PRO A 74 1.60 5.12 2.45
CA PRO A 74 1.59 5.60 3.84
C PRO A 74 1.70 4.48 4.89
N LEU A 75 1.18 3.28 4.61
CA LEU A 75 1.32 2.12 5.51
C LEU A 75 2.78 1.69 5.61
N VAL A 76 3.44 1.48 4.46
CA VAL A 76 4.88 1.16 4.40
C VAL A 76 5.73 2.31 4.97
N GLY A 77 5.28 3.56 4.80
CA GLY A 77 5.89 4.75 5.39
C GLY A 77 5.64 4.94 6.89
N GLY A 78 4.94 4.02 7.57
CA GLY A 78 4.76 4.03 9.01
C GLY A 78 3.76 5.07 9.54
N LEU A 79 2.89 5.61 8.69
CA LEU A 79 1.85 6.56 9.12
C LEU A 79 0.97 5.96 10.21
N SER A 80 0.62 4.68 10.07
CA SER A 80 -0.24 4.00 11.04
C SER A 80 0.40 3.93 12.43
N ASP A 81 1.72 3.78 12.52
CA ASP A 81 2.43 3.68 13.79
C ASP A 81 2.59 5.07 14.43
N ALA A 82 2.89 6.09 13.61
CA ALA A 82 2.95 7.48 14.07
C ALA A 82 1.62 7.94 14.69
N LEU A 83 0.50 7.61 14.04
CA LEU A 83 -0.85 7.92 14.55
C LEU A 83 -1.18 7.16 15.84
N ARG A 84 -0.87 5.86 15.92
CA ARG A 84 -1.07 5.08 17.15
C ARG A 84 -0.22 5.60 18.31
N ALA A 85 1.03 6.00 18.05
CA ALA A 85 1.89 6.61 19.05
C ALA A 85 1.32 7.94 19.58
N ALA A 86 0.56 8.66 18.74
CA ALA A 86 -0.17 9.87 19.11
C ALA A 86 -1.55 9.62 19.74
N GLY A 87 -1.93 8.36 19.98
CA GLY A 87 -3.21 7.99 20.59
C GLY A 87 -4.42 8.03 19.65
N VAL A 88 -4.21 8.13 18.33
CA VAL A 88 -5.28 8.15 17.33
C VAL A 88 -5.63 6.71 16.92
N VAL A 89 -6.93 6.39 16.82
CA VAL A 89 -7.36 5.07 16.34
C VAL A 89 -7.14 4.98 14.82
N VAL A 90 -6.54 3.89 14.36
CA VAL A 90 -6.20 3.70 12.95
C VAL A 90 -6.64 2.34 12.43
N PHE A 91 -7.38 2.36 11.33
CA PHE A 91 -7.57 1.23 10.44
C PHE A 91 -6.49 1.23 9.35
N GLY A 92 -5.49 0.37 9.52
CA GLY A 92 -4.32 0.25 8.67
C GLY A 92 -3.27 -0.66 9.31
N ALA A 93 -2.45 -1.35 8.52
CA ALA A 93 -1.36 -2.18 9.04
C ALA A 93 -0.27 -1.32 9.71
N SER A 94 0.46 -1.88 10.69
CA SER A 94 1.74 -1.28 11.13
C SER A 94 2.76 -1.29 10.00
N GLN A 95 3.83 -0.50 10.11
CA GLN A 95 4.94 -0.52 9.15
C GLN A 95 5.53 -1.92 8.97
N GLU A 96 5.68 -2.64 10.09
CA GLU A 96 6.18 -4.02 10.10
C GLU A 96 5.22 -4.96 9.36
N ALA A 97 3.92 -4.92 9.67
CA ALA A 97 2.93 -5.76 9.01
C ALA A 97 2.74 -5.40 7.53
N ALA A 98 2.89 -4.12 7.18
CA ALA A 98 2.81 -3.63 5.81
C ALA A 98 3.93 -4.19 4.91
N GLN A 99 5.00 -4.78 5.47
CA GLN A 99 6.04 -5.45 4.67
C GLN A 99 5.50 -6.63 3.85
N LEU A 100 4.39 -7.25 4.26
CA LEU A 100 3.74 -8.30 3.46
C LEU A 100 3.29 -7.81 2.07
N GLU A 101 3.00 -6.52 1.92
CA GLU A 101 2.68 -5.90 0.63
C GLU A 101 3.85 -5.04 0.11
N GLY A 102 4.55 -4.36 1.02
CA GLY A 102 5.65 -3.46 0.73
C GLY A 102 6.91 -4.14 0.19
N SER A 103 7.13 -5.42 0.51
CA SER A 103 8.26 -6.20 0.00
C SER A 103 7.79 -7.60 -0.42
N LYS A 104 7.87 -7.85 -1.72
CA LYS A 104 7.60 -9.18 -2.31
C LYS A 104 8.63 -10.19 -1.82
N SER A 105 9.89 -9.76 -1.61
CA SER A 105 10.93 -10.63 -1.08
C SER A 105 10.63 -11.04 0.38
N PHE A 106 10.16 -10.11 1.21
CA PHE A 106 9.67 -10.39 2.56
C PHE A 106 8.47 -11.33 2.53
N ALA A 107 7.46 -11.04 1.71
CA ALA A 107 6.26 -11.86 1.59
C ALA A 107 6.58 -13.29 1.16
N THR A 108 7.47 -13.47 0.17
CA THR A 108 7.96 -14.78 -0.27
C THR A 108 8.61 -15.55 0.88
N LYS A 109 9.55 -14.92 1.62
CA LYS A 109 10.21 -15.56 2.77
C LYS A 109 9.21 -15.91 3.87
N PHE A 110 8.23 -15.05 4.13
CA PHE A 110 7.18 -15.30 5.11
C PHE A 110 6.35 -16.53 4.71
N MET A 111 5.91 -16.60 3.46
CA MET A 111 5.11 -17.72 2.96
C MET A 111 5.89 -19.05 2.98
N GLN A 112 7.17 -19.04 2.56
CA GLN A 112 8.06 -20.20 2.65
C GLN A 112 8.27 -20.67 4.09
N LYS A 113 8.50 -19.74 5.02
CA LYS A 113 8.69 -20.05 6.45
C LYS A 113 7.46 -20.69 7.09
N HIS A 114 6.27 -20.35 6.61
CA HIS A 114 4.99 -20.77 7.18
C HIS A 114 4.25 -21.82 6.34
N ASP A 115 4.94 -22.47 5.41
CA ASP A 115 4.37 -23.51 4.52
C ASP A 115 3.10 -23.05 3.77
N ILE A 116 3.03 -21.77 3.43
CA ILE A 116 1.95 -21.21 2.60
C ILE A 116 2.29 -21.45 1.14
N ALA A 117 1.38 -22.10 0.41
CA ALA A 117 1.59 -22.46 -0.99
C ALA A 117 1.82 -21.23 -1.89
N ILE A 118 2.95 -21.22 -2.59
CA ILE A 118 3.35 -20.20 -3.56
C ILE A 118 4.03 -20.84 -4.77
N PRO A 119 4.11 -20.17 -5.93
CA PRO A 119 4.99 -20.59 -7.01
C PRO A 119 6.44 -20.67 -6.54
N ASP A 120 7.21 -21.60 -7.11
CA ASP A 120 8.65 -21.65 -6.91
C ASP A 120 9.27 -20.29 -7.24
N SER A 121 10.09 -19.77 -6.33
CA SER A 121 10.53 -18.39 -6.37
C SER A 121 11.96 -18.28 -5.87
N SER A 122 12.79 -17.55 -6.61
CA SER A 122 14.16 -17.18 -6.23
C SER A 122 14.24 -15.68 -6.00
N ILE A 123 14.90 -15.27 -4.92
CA ILE A 123 15.20 -13.86 -4.62
C ILE A 123 16.64 -13.62 -5.06
N VAL A 124 16.84 -12.64 -5.93
CA VAL A 124 18.12 -12.34 -6.59
C VAL A 124 18.49 -10.88 -6.40
N HIS A 125 19.78 -10.59 -6.42
CA HIS A 125 20.34 -9.25 -6.19
C HIS A 125 21.29 -8.77 -7.31
N SER A 126 21.50 -9.58 -8.34
CA SER A 126 22.28 -9.23 -9.53
C SER A 126 21.64 -9.76 -10.81
N ALA A 127 21.98 -9.13 -11.94
CA ALA A 127 21.52 -9.57 -13.25
C ALA A 127 22.04 -10.98 -13.59
N GLU A 128 23.24 -11.32 -13.13
CA GLU A 128 23.83 -12.65 -13.27
C GLU A 128 23.01 -13.71 -12.51
N GLU A 129 22.70 -13.47 -11.23
CA GLU A 129 21.84 -14.37 -10.43
C GLU A 129 20.45 -14.51 -11.06
N ALA A 130 19.89 -13.41 -11.56
CA ALA A 130 18.59 -13.42 -12.22
C ALA A 130 18.56 -14.30 -13.47
N LYS A 131 19.59 -14.22 -14.32
CA LYS A 131 19.72 -15.07 -15.52
C LYS A 131 19.78 -16.55 -15.15
N GLN A 132 20.59 -16.90 -14.15
CA GLN A 132 20.69 -18.28 -13.65
C GLN A 132 19.35 -18.79 -13.10
N ALA A 133 18.62 -17.95 -12.37
CA ALA A 133 17.30 -18.31 -11.85
C ALA A 133 16.27 -18.54 -12.97
N ILE A 134 16.30 -17.71 -14.02
CA ILE A 134 15.42 -17.85 -15.19
C ILE A 134 15.73 -19.15 -15.94
N GLU A 135 17.00 -19.48 -16.13
CA GLU A 135 17.42 -20.74 -16.75
C GLU A 135 16.94 -21.95 -15.92
N ALA A 136 17.08 -21.90 -14.60
CA ALA A 136 16.61 -22.94 -13.68
C ALA A 136 15.07 -23.12 -13.71
N CYS A 137 14.31 -22.05 -13.94
CA CYS A 137 12.86 -22.07 -14.14
C CYS A 137 12.44 -22.59 -15.54
N GLY A 138 13.39 -22.94 -16.41
CA GLY A 138 13.13 -23.45 -17.75
C GLY A 138 12.94 -22.36 -18.81
N GLY A 139 13.51 -21.16 -18.58
CA GLY A 139 13.59 -20.06 -19.54
C GLY A 139 12.63 -18.90 -19.26
N ALA A 140 12.81 -17.80 -20.01
CA ALA A 140 12.05 -16.56 -19.81
C ALA A 140 10.53 -16.76 -19.91
N ALA A 141 10.06 -17.48 -20.92
CA ALA A 141 8.63 -17.73 -21.16
C ALA A 141 7.91 -18.53 -20.05
N LYS A 142 8.66 -19.11 -19.11
CA LYS A 142 8.13 -19.83 -17.93
C LYS A 142 8.34 -19.08 -16.62
N SER A 143 8.89 -17.87 -16.70
CA SER A 143 9.29 -17.08 -15.54
C SER A 143 8.44 -15.82 -15.40
N VAL A 144 8.30 -15.32 -14.17
CA VAL A 144 7.72 -14.02 -13.89
C VAL A 144 8.73 -13.22 -13.08
N ILE A 145 9.16 -12.07 -13.64
CA ILE A 145 10.12 -11.19 -12.98
C ILE A 145 9.34 -10.14 -12.21
N LYS A 146 9.63 -10.00 -10.92
CA LYS A 146 8.94 -9.05 -10.04
C LYS A 146 9.95 -8.18 -9.32
N ALA A 147 9.87 -6.87 -9.50
CA ALA A 147 10.64 -5.92 -8.72
C ALA A 147 10.17 -5.98 -7.25
N ASP A 148 11.13 -6.04 -6.33
CA ASP A 148 10.83 -5.90 -4.91
C ASP A 148 10.43 -4.44 -4.60
N GLY A 149 9.67 -4.24 -3.53
CA GLY A 149 9.07 -2.94 -3.25
C GLY A 149 7.67 -2.76 -3.85
N LEU A 150 7.12 -1.56 -3.67
CA LEU A 150 5.78 -1.19 -4.15
C LEU A 150 5.72 -1.10 -5.68
N ALA A 151 6.75 -0.53 -6.32
CA ALA A 151 6.88 -0.36 -7.76
C ALA A 151 5.64 0.25 -8.47
N GLY A 152 4.75 0.94 -7.73
CA GLY A 152 3.51 1.54 -8.23
C GLY A 152 2.60 0.58 -9.02
N GLY A 153 2.64 -0.72 -8.71
CA GLY A 153 1.90 -1.75 -9.45
C GLY A 153 2.43 -2.07 -10.85
N LYS A 154 3.59 -1.52 -11.26
CA LYS A 154 4.19 -1.73 -12.59
C LYS A 154 5.43 -2.62 -12.59
N GLY A 155 5.87 -3.07 -11.42
CA GLY A 155 7.08 -3.88 -11.26
C GLY A 155 6.87 -5.38 -11.47
N VAL A 156 6.01 -5.79 -12.40
CA VAL A 156 5.77 -7.21 -12.72
C VAL A 156 5.88 -7.39 -14.23
N PHE A 157 6.76 -8.28 -14.66
CA PHE A 157 7.08 -8.54 -16.06
C PHE A 157 6.87 -10.03 -16.38
N LEU A 158 6.22 -10.29 -17.51
CA LEU A 158 5.97 -11.63 -18.05
C LEU A 158 6.71 -11.75 -19.39
N PRO A 159 8.04 -11.94 -19.38
CA PRO A 159 8.81 -12.01 -20.61
C PRO A 159 8.42 -13.26 -21.40
N THR A 160 8.27 -13.11 -22.71
CA THR A 160 8.05 -14.22 -23.66
C THR A 160 9.34 -14.64 -24.35
N THR A 161 10.39 -13.82 -24.27
CA THR A 161 11.72 -14.07 -24.84
C THR A 161 12.82 -13.71 -23.83
N ASP A 162 14.01 -14.29 -24.00
CA ASP A 162 15.16 -13.96 -23.14
C ASP A 162 15.59 -12.50 -23.28
N ALA A 163 15.41 -11.90 -24.47
CA ALA A 163 15.68 -10.48 -24.69
C ALA A 163 14.75 -9.58 -23.86
N GLU A 164 13.45 -9.90 -23.80
CA GLU A 164 12.49 -9.20 -22.93
C GLU A 164 12.83 -9.38 -21.45
N ALA A 165 13.31 -10.57 -21.07
CA ALA A 165 13.74 -10.83 -19.70
C ALA A 165 14.94 -9.97 -19.31
N VAL A 166 15.95 -9.82 -20.18
CA VAL A 166 17.11 -8.95 -19.93
C VAL A 166 16.67 -7.49 -19.75
N VAL A 167 15.78 -6.99 -20.60
CA VAL A 167 15.25 -5.61 -20.49
C VAL A 167 14.49 -5.40 -19.17
N ALA A 168 13.84 -6.44 -18.63
CA ALA A 168 13.16 -6.37 -17.34
C ALA A 168 14.09 -6.42 -16.12
N LEU A 169 15.37 -6.76 -16.32
CA LEU A 169 16.40 -6.84 -15.28
C LEU A 169 17.29 -5.58 -15.20
N ASP A 170 17.27 -4.74 -16.23
CA ASP A 170 17.93 -3.42 -16.27
C ASP A 170 17.08 -2.34 -15.58
#